data_AF-A0A923C9U4-F1
#
_entry.id   AF-A0A923C9U4-F1
#
_cell.length_a   1.000
_cell.length_b   1.000
_cell.length_c   1.000
_cell.angle_alpha   90.00
_cell.angle_beta   90.00
_cell.angle_gamma   90.00
#
_symmetry.space_group_name_H-M   'P 1'
#
loop_
_entity.id
_entity.type
_entity.pdbx_description
1 polymer ?
#
loop_
_entity_poly.entity_id
_entity_poly.type
_entity_poly.pdbx_seq_one_letter_code
_entity_poly.pdbx_strand_id
1 'polypeptide(L)' 'MNKTELVEHIAKHADISKAAAARALESTITAIRTTLKKGGTVSLVGFGSFAVTKRP' A
#
# COMPACT_ATOMS: atom_id res chain seq x y z
N MET A 1 8.17 7.00 10.36
CA MET A 1 7.52 6.63 9.09
C MET A 1 6.00 6.69 9.22
N ASN A 2 5.44 7.89 9.15
CA ASN A 2 4.02 8.15 8.97
C ASN A 2 3.69 8.21 7.46
N LYS A 3 2.42 8.43 7.11
CA LYS A 3 1.98 8.49 5.71
C LYS A 3 2.72 9.54 4.89
N THR A 4 2.98 10.71 5.46
CA THR A 4 3.69 11.81 4.78
C THR A 4 5.15 11.44 4.52
N GLU A 5 5.83 10.88 5.51
CA GLU A 5 7.21 10.41 5.37
C GLU A 5 7.33 9.30 4.31
N LEU A 6 6.34 8.39 4.23
CA LEU A 6 6.26 7.35 3.20
C LEU A 6 6.11 7.95 1.79
N VAL A 7 5.26 8.97 1.62
CA VAL A 7 5.09 9.67 0.35
C VAL A 7 6.38 10.35 -0.09
N GLU A 8 7.08 11.01 0.84
CA GLU A 8 8.37 11.64 0.53
C GLU A 8 9.43 10.61 0.14
N HIS A 9 9.47 9.47 0.83
CA HIS A 9 10.37 8.38 0.50
C HIS A 9 10.07 7.82 -0.90
N ILE A 10 8.81 7.56 -1.23
CA ILE A 10 8.41 7.10 -2.56
C ILE A 10 8.77 8.13 -3.63
N ALA A 11 8.46 9.41 -3.41
CA ALA A 11 8.75 10.48 -4.35
C ALA A 11 10.24 10.59 -4.66
N LYS A 12 11.10 10.56 -3.62
CA LYS A 12 12.56 10.63 -3.76
C LYS A 12 13.15 9.41 -4.45
N HIS A 13 12.74 8.22 -4.07
CA HIS A 13 13.34 6.97 -4.57
C HIS A 13 12.79 6.52 -5.92
N ALA A 14 11.55 6.87 -6.25
CA ALA A 14 10.94 6.56 -7.55
C ALA A 14 11.08 7.71 -8.57
N ASP A 15 11.72 8.82 -8.20
CA ASP A 15 11.89 10.03 -9.02
C ASP A 15 10.57 10.56 -9.61
N ILE A 16 9.57 10.69 -8.74
CA ILE A 16 8.24 11.19 -9.10
C ILE A 16 7.81 12.34 -8.21
N SER A 17 6.84 13.14 -8.69
CA SER A 17 6.29 14.23 -7.88
C SER A 17 5.62 13.70 -6.60
N LYS A 18 5.65 14.49 -5.52
CA LYS A 18 4.94 14.17 -4.26
C LYS A 18 3.46 13.87 -4.50
N ALA A 19 2.82 14.56 -5.45
CA ALA A 19 1.44 14.33 -5.83
C ALA A 19 1.22 12.98 -6.54
N ALA A 20 2.19 12.53 -7.35
CA ALA A 20 2.14 11.19 -7.95
C ALA A 20 2.40 10.10 -6.90
N ALA A 21 3.37 10.29 -6.01
CA ALA A 21 3.67 9.37 -4.92
C ALA A 21 2.48 9.19 -3.96
N ALA A 22 1.81 10.29 -3.59
CA ALA A 22 0.61 10.24 -2.75
C ALA A 22 -0.52 9.43 -3.41
N ARG A 23 -0.77 9.66 -4.71
CA ARG A 23 -1.77 8.90 -5.48
C ARG A 23 -1.40 7.42 -5.59
N ALA A 24 -0.13 7.10 -5.82
CA ALA A 24 0.34 5.72 -5.88
C ALA A 24 0.15 4.99 -4.54
N LEU A 25 0.49 5.63 -3.43
CA LEU A 25 0.29 5.07 -2.09
C LEU A 25 -1.19 4.82 -1.79
N GLU A 26 -2.06 5.79 -2.07
CA GLU A 26 -3.51 5.64 -1.91
C GLU A 26 -4.09 4.52 -2.76
N SER A 27 -3.67 4.43 -4.02
CA SER A 27 -4.10 3.38 -4.93
C SER A 27 -3.71 2.00 -4.41
N THR A 28 -2.47 1.87 -3.91
CA THR A 28 -1.96 0.62 -3.32
C THR A 28 -2.77 0.20 -2.10
N ILE A 29 -3.01 1.13 -1.17
CA ILE A 29 -3.82 0.86 0.03
C ILE A 29 -5.25 0.44 -0.36
N THR A 30 -5.84 1.12 -1.34
CA THR A 30 -7.19 0.83 -1.83
C THR A 30 -7.28 -0.54 -2.49
N ALA A 31 -6.29 -0.92 -3.30
CA ALA A 31 -6.22 -2.23 -3.92
C ALA A 31 -6.11 -3.35 -2.87
N ILE A 32 -5.25 -3.16 -1.86
CA ILE A 32 -5.12 -4.10 -0.74
C ILE A 32 -6.46 -4.24 -0.01
N ARG A 33 -7.06 -3.11 0.40
CA ARG A 33 -8.34 -3.11 1.12
C ARG A 33 -9.47 -3.77 0.33
N THR A 34 -9.53 -3.54 -0.97
CA THR A 34 -10.58 -4.12 -1.84
C THR A 34 -10.40 -5.63 -1.99
N THR A 35 -9.17 -6.10 -2.15
CA THR A 35 -8.87 -7.53 -2.26
C THR A 35 -9.18 -8.26 -0.96
N LEU A 36 -8.76 -7.68 0.17
CA LEU A 36 -9.04 -8.21 1.50
C LEU A 36 -10.54 -8.27 1.79
N LYS A 37 -11.31 -7.25 1.42
CA LYS A 37 -12.78 -7.24 1.59
C LYS A 37 -13.47 -8.39 0.86
N LYS A 38 -12.92 -8.84 -0.27
CA LYS A 38 -13.44 -9.98 -1.05
C LYS A 38 -13.03 -11.34 -0.46
N GLY A 39 -12.30 -11.36 0.65
CA GLY A 39 -11.70 -12.57 1.21
C GLY A 39 -10.45 -13.04 0.45
N GLY A 40 -9.94 -12.22 -0.48
CA GLY A 40 -8.70 -12.49 -1.19
C GLY A 40 -7.47 -12.22 -0.33
N THR A 41 -6.33 -12.73 -0.80
CA THR A 41 -5.00 -12.50 -0.20
C THR A 41 -4.17 -11.64 -1.15
N VAL A 42 -3.38 -10.72 -0.61
CA VAL A 42 -2.41 -9.92 -1.38
C VAL A 42 -1.02 -10.31 -0.95
N SER A 43 -0.20 -10.78 -1.89
CA SER A 43 1.20 -11.13 -1.63
C SER A 43 2.13 -10.15 -2.33
N LEU A 44 2.97 -9.46 -1.54
CA LEU A 44 4.02 -8.57 -2.02
C LEU A 44 5.38 -9.20 -1.70
N VAL A 45 6.03 -9.75 -2.74
CA VAL A 45 7.34 -10.41 -2.61
C VAL A 45 8.36 -9.43 -2.02
N GLY A 46 9.11 -9.88 -1.01
CA GLY A 46 10.10 -9.06 -0.31
C GLY A 46 9.53 -8.10 0.75
N PHE A 47 8.21 -8.03 0.92
CA PHE A 47 7.56 -7.25 1.97
C PHE A 47 6.72 -8.14 2.90
N GLY A 48 5.80 -8.93 2.34
CA GLY A 48 4.91 -9.80 3.10
C GLY A 48 3.60 -10.11 2.39
N SER A 49 2.73 -10.86 3.06
CA SER A 49 1.39 -11.17 2.58
C SER A 49 0.32 -10.62 3.54
N PHE A 50 -0.76 -10.10 2.97
CA PHE A 50 -1.92 -9.58 3.69
C PHE A 50 -3.11 -10.50 3.43
N ALA A 51 -3.74 -10.96 4.50
CA ALA A 51 -4.99 -11.73 4.45
C ALA A 51 -5.93 -11.25 5.56
N VAL A 52 -7.24 -11.42 5.36
CA VAL A 52 -8.24 -11.21 6.41
C VAL A 52 -8.48 -12.52 7.15
N THR A 53 -8.37 -12.48 8.48
CA THR A 53 -8.70 -13.60 9.36
C THR A 53 -9.96 -13.26 10.16
N LYS A 54 -10.84 -14.24 10.35
CA LYS A 54 -11.94 -14.08 11.31
C LYS A 54 -11.33 -14.10 12.71
N ARG A 55 -11.59 -13.06 13.48
CA ARG A 55 -11.31 -13.07 14.92
C ARG A 55 -12.47 -13.80 15.62
N PRO A 56 -12.18 -14.67 16.61
CA PRO A 56 -13.20 -15.36 17.39
C PRO A 56 -14.03 -14.40 18.23
#